data_AF-A0A6B9V4K1-F1
#
_entry.id   AF-A0A6B9V4K1-F1
#
_cell.length_a   1.000
_cell.length_b   1.000
_cell.length_c   1.000
_cell.angle_alpha   90.00
_cell.angle_beta   90.00
_cell.angle_gamma   90.00
#
_symmetry.space_group_name_H-M   'P 1'
#
loop_
_entity.id
_entity.type
_entity.pdbx_description
1 polymer ?
#
loop_
_entity_poly.entity_id
_entity_poly.type
_entity_poly.pdbx_seq_one_letter_code
_entity_poly.pdbx_strand_id
1 'polypeptide(L)'
;MIIASFFLVFLTAIGENLFFFFLFCFCGEQDGNQGITDTVPTPIVIIDQDSDPDSTVVEITFGDRLGALLDTMNALKNLGLNVVKANVFLDSSGKHNKFSITKADTGRKVEDPELLEQIRLTIINNLIQYHPESSSQLAMGAAFGLLPPKEQVDVDIATHINVSADGPNRSLLYVETADRPGLLVDLVKIITDINIDVESGEFDTEGLLAKAKFHVSYQGKAIIRPLQLVLANSLRYFLRRPSTEESSF
;
A
#
# COMPACT_ATOMS: atom_id res chain seq x y z
N MET A 1 15.93 -3.90 -19.45
CA MET A 1 14.83 -4.79 -19.03
C MET A 1 15.45 -6.10 -18.58
N ILE A 2 15.78 -6.22 -17.29
CA ILE A 2 16.26 -7.48 -16.70
C ILE A 2 15.04 -8.14 -16.08
N ILE A 3 14.55 -9.21 -16.69
CA ILE A 3 13.49 -10.04 -16.13
C ILE A 3 14.18 -11.10 -15.28
N ALA A 4 14.17 -10.94 -13.95
CA ALA A 4 14.54 -12.01 -13.04
C ALA A 4 13.33 -12.94 -12.88
N SER A 5 13.34 -14.10 -13.54
CA SER A 5 12.33 -15.14 -13.32
C SER A 5 12.79 -16.08 -12.21
N PHE A 6 11.97 -16.25 -11.18
CA PHE A 6 12.20 -17.20 -10.10
C PHE A 6 11.84 -18.62 -10.56
N PHE A 7 12.77 -19.58 -10.42
CA PHE A 7 12.46 -21.00 -10.49
C PHE A 7 12.29 -21.56 -9.06
N LEU A 8 11.10 -22.10 -8.77
CA LEU A 8 10.85 -22.85 -7.54
C LEU A 8 11.53 -24.22 -7.68
N VAL A 9 12.68 -24.42 -7.04
CA VAL A 9 13.31 -25.75 -6.96
C VAL A 9 12.73 -26.46 -5.73
N PHE A 10 11.84 -27.42 -5.95
CA PHE A 10 11.44 -28.38 -4.93
C PHE A 10 12.64 -29.28 -4.59
N LEU A 11 13.09 -29.30 -3.34
CA LEU A 11 13.93 -30.38 -2.85
C LEU A 11 13.26 -31.07 -1.66
N THR A 12 13.31 -32.40 -1.73
CA THR A 12 12.75 -33.38 -0.78
C THR A 12 13.17 -33.14 0.66
N ALA A 13 12.22 -33.38 1.57
CA ALA A 13 12.33 -33.25 3.02
C ALA A 13 13.48 -34.07 3.62
N ILE A 14 14.20 -33.46 4.57
CA ILE A 14 15.00 -34.17 5.58
C ILE A 14 14.40 -33.79 6.94
N GLY A 15 13.48 -34.61 7.46
CA GLY A 15 12.81 -34.42 8.76
C GLY A 15 11.55 -33.54 8.74
N GLU A 16 11.03 -33.20 9.93
CA GLU A 16 9.78 -32.43 10.11
C GLU A 16 9.91 -30.91 9.90
N ASN A 17 11.10 -30.41 9.56
CA ASN A 17 11.32 -28.98 9.30
C ASN A 17 11.43 -28.71 7.80
N LEU A 18 10.43 -28.02 7.24
CA LEU A 18 10.48 -27.50 5.88
C LEU A 18 11.40 -26.27 5.85
N PHE A 19 12.60 -26.41 5.29
CA PHE A 19 13.49 -25.28 5.02
C PHE A 19 13.28 -24.81 3.57
N PHE A 20 12.72 -23.60 3.40
CA PHE A 20 12.70 -22.92 2.11
C PHE A 20 14.04 -22.21 1.88
N PHE A 21 14.89 -22.78 1.04
CA PHE A 21 16.08 -22.09 0.53
C PHE A 21 15.73 -21.40 -0.78
N PHE A 22 15.60 -20.07 -0.76
CA PHE A 22 15.53 -19.27 -1.98
C PHE A 22 16.95 -19.04 -2.49
N LEU A 23 17.31 -19.68 -3.61
CA LEU A 23 18.58 -19.40 -4.27
C LEU A 23 18.45 -18.11 -5.08
N PHE A 24 19.04 -17.03 -4.57
CA PHE A 24 19.15 -15.76 -5.29
C PHE A 24 20.27 -15.86 -6.33
N CYS A 25 19.93 -15.94 -7.61
CA CYS A 25 20.90 -15.78 -8.69
C CYS A 25 20.92 -14.32 -9.12
N PHE A 26 21.84 -13.53 -8.54
CA PHE A 26 22.18 -12.20 -9.05
C PHE A 26 23.11 -12.36 -10.24
N CYS A 27 22.63 -12.10 -11.46
CA CYS A 27 23.51 -11.79 -12.58
C CYS A 27 23.75 -10.28 -12.56
N GLY A 28 24.78 -9.85 -11.84
CA GLY A 28 25.16 -8.45 -11.73
C GLY A 28 26.10 -8.04 -12.84
N GLU A 29 25.76 -6.99 -13.57
CA GLU A 29 26.75 -6.10 -14.19
C GLU A 29 26.83 -4.86 -13.28
N GLN A 30 28.00 -4.63 -12.68
CA GLN A 30 28.29 -3.43 -11.92
C GLN A 30 28.56 -2.29 -12.91
N ASP A 31 27.51 -1.57 -13.31
CA ASP A 31 27.70 -0.27 -13.93
C ASP A 31 27.72 0.80 -12.84
N GLY A 32 28.96 1.19 -12.52
CA GLY A 32 29.27 2.30 -11.65
C GLY A 32 28.81 3.63 -12.24
N ASN A 33 28.69 4.58 -11.31
CA ASN A 33 28.48 6.01 -11.49
C ASN A 33 27.02 6.48 -11.51
N GLN A 34 26.40 6.48 -10.33
CA GLN A 34 25.37 7.46 -10.02
C GLN A 34 26.01 8.59 -9.23
N GLY A 35 26.06 9.77 -9.86
CA GLY A 35 26.37 11.00 -9.15
C GLY A 35 25.43 11.14 -7.96
N ILE A 36 26.00 11.28 -6.78
CA ILE A 36 25.30 11.48 -5.51
C ILE A 36 24.58 12.82 -5.62
N THR A 37 23.30 12.80 -6.03
CA THR A 37 22.34 13.71 -5.43
C THR A 37 21.95 13.07 -4.11
N ASP A 38 22.21 13.78 -3.02
CA ASP A 38 21.98 13.43 -1.62
C ASP A 38 20.46 13.39 -1.30
N THR A 39 19.68 12.77 -2.19
CA THR A 39 18.22 12.71 -2.15
C THR A 39 17.83 11.39 -1.52
N VAL A 40 17.43 11.45 -0.25
CA VAL A 40 16.82 10.32 0.46
C VAL A 40 15.66 9.78 -0.38
N PRO A 41 15.68 8.49 -0.79
CA PRO A 41 14.62 7.92 -1.60
C PRO A 41 13.29 7.93 -0.84
N THR A 42 12.22 8.29 -1.53
CA THR A 42 10.86 8.25 -0.98
C THR A 42 10.32 6.83 -1.12
N PRO A 43 10.03 6.12 -0.02
CA PRO A 43 9.42 4.80 -0.09
C PRO A 43 7.99 4.88 -0.63
N ILE A 44 7.62 3.92 -1.47
CA ILE A 44 6.28 3.77 -2.01
C ILE A 44 5.73 2.40 -1.62
N VAL A 45 4.51 2.38 -1.12
CA VAL A 45 3.77 1.14 -0.80
C VAL A 45 2.44 1.19 -1.52
N ILE A 46 2.18 0.19 -2.35
CA ILE A 46 0.95 0.08 -3.15
C ILE A 46 0.25 -1.22 -2.75
N ILE A 47 -1.03 -1.13 -2.44
CA ILE A 47 -1.93 -2.27 -2.26
C ILE A 47 -2.89 -2.28 -3.44
N ASP A 48 -2.84 -3.33 -4.24
CA ASP A 48 -3.59 -3.48 -5.48
C ASP A 48 -4.48 -4.72 -5.40
N GLN A 49 -5.78 -4.51 -5.54
CA GLN A 49 -6.79 -5.58 -5.63
C GLN A 49 -7.32 -5.77 -7.07
N ASP A 50 -6.82 -5.08 -8.06
CA ASP A 50 -7.34 -5.13 -9.44
C ASP A 50 -6.47 -6.01 -10.35
N SER A 51 -5.16 -6.08 -10.11
CA SER A 51 -4.23 -6.88 -10.93
C SER A 51 -4.51 -8.38 -10.95
N ASP A 52 -5.01 -8.94 -9.84
CA ASP A 52 -5.22 -10.37 -9.67
C ASP A 52 -6.57 -10.63 -8.98
N PRO A 53 -7.47 -11.44 -9.58
CA PRO A 53 -8.74 -11.79 -8.95
C PRO A 53 -8.58 -12.70 -7.73
N ASP A 54 -7.54 -13.53 -7.67
CA ASP A 54 -7.39 -14.57 -6.65
C ASP A 54 -6.46 -14.16 -5.50
N SER A 55 -5.67 -13.11 -5.68
CA SER A 55 -4.72 -12.62 -4.68
C SER A 55 -4.74 -11.10 -4.54
N THR A 56 -4.33 -10.60 -3.38
CA THR A 56 -4.06 -9.17 -3.20
C THR A 56 -2.60 -8.93 -3.50
N VAL A 57 -2.31 -7.93 -4.30
CA VAL A 57 -0.95 -7.61 -4.72
C VAL A 57 -0.43 -6.46 -3.85
N VAL A 58 0.76 -6.62 -3.30
CA VAL A 58 1.44 -5.56 -2.56
C VAL A 58 2.77 -5.27 -3.23
N GLU A 59 2.97 -4.02 -3.60
CA GLU A 59 4.21 -3.55 -4.19
C GLU A 59 4.92 -2.59 -3.24
N ILE A 60 6.22 -2.82 -3.09
CA ILE A 60 7.09 -2.07 -2.20
C ILE A 60 8.28 -1.60 -3.00
N THR A 61 8.39 -0.29 -3.18
CA THR A 61 9.49 0.34 -3.92
C THR A 61 10.40 1.01 -2.94
N PHE A 62 11.43 0.29 -2.51
CA PHE A 62 12.40 0.85 -1.58
C PHE A 62 13.62 -0.04 -1.32
N GLY A 63 14.81 0.57 -1.37
CA GLY A 63 16.06 0.01 -0.87
C GLY A 63 16.58 -1.27 -1.55
N ASP A 64 17.81 -1.63 -1.23
CA ASP A 64 18.51 -2.83 -1.71
C ASP A 64 18.83 -3.83 -0.57
N ARG A 65 18.52 -3.47 0.68
CA ARG A 65 18.84 -4.26 1.86
C ARG A 65 18.02 -5.55 1.92
N LEU A 66 18.69 -6.68 1.71
CA LEU A 66 18.08 -8.02 1.72
C LEU A 66 17.34 -8.34 3.04
N GLY A 67 17.83 -7.84 4.18
CA GLY A 67 17.19 -8.04 5.48
C GLY A 67 15.77 -7.44 5.55
N ALA A 68 15.55 -6.29 4.90
CA ALA A 68 14.23 -5.66 4.87
C ALA A 68 13.18 -6.54 4.19
N LEU A 69 13.57 -7.28 3.14
CA LEU A 69 12.67 -8.18 2.42
C LEU A 69 12.30 -9.41 3.26
N LEU A 70 13.29 -10.01 3.93
CA LEU A 70 13.07 -11.21 4.75
C LEU A 70 12.15 -10.90 5.92
N ASP A 71 12.40 -9.80 6.62
CA ASP A 71 11.60 -9.42 7.77
C ASP A 71 10.20 -8.94 7.36
N THR A 72 10.07 -8.35 6.17
CA THR A 72 8.75 -8.08 5.58
C THR A 72 7.97 -9.37 5.31
N MET A 73 8.60 -10.40 4.72
CA MET A 73 7.96 -11.70 4.50
C MET A 73 7.57 -12.37 5.82
N ASN A 74 8.42 -12.30 6.84
CA ASN A 74 8.12 -12.84 8.17
C ASN A 74 6.95 -12.09 8.82
N ALA A 75 6.92 -10.76 8.71
CA ALA A 75 5.86 -9.95 9.26
C ALA A 75 4.50 -10.24 8.58
N LEU A 76 4.48 -10.43 7.26
CA LEU A 76 3.28 -10.85 6.54
C LEU A 76 2.80 -12.24 7.01
N LYS A 77 3.71 -13.19 7.21
CA LYS A 77 3.36 -14.51 7.77
C LYS A 77 2.80 -14.43 9.19
N ASN A 78 3.35 -13.55 10.02
CA ASN A 78 2.87 -13.35 11.39
C ASN A 78 1.46 -12.74 11.43
N LEU A 79 1.05 -12.02 10.39
CA LEU A 79 -0.33 -11.54 10.20
C LEU A 79 -1.29 -12.64 9.69
N GLY A 80 -0.82 -13.88 9.54
CA GLY A 80 -1.63 -14.98 9.02
C GLY A 80 -1.83 -14.92 7.51
N LEU A 81 -0.84 -14.39 6.77
CA LEU A 81 -0.88 -14.29 5.32
C LEU A 81 0.13 -15.25 4.69
N ASN A 82 -0.20 -15.71 3.48
CA ASN A 82 0.68 -16.50 2.65
C ASN A 82 1.12 -15.70 1.42
N VAL A 83 2.41 -15.77 1.09
CA VAL A 83 2.98 -15.16 -0.12
C VAL A 83 3.00 -16.22 -1.21
N VAL A 84 2.10 -16.09 -2.19
CA VAL A 84 1.92 -17.06 -3.29
C VAL A 84 2.96 -16.84 -4.39
N LYS A 85 3.27 -15.58 -4.68
CA LYS A 85 4.21 -15.18 -5.73
C LYS A 85 4.97 -13.94 -5.28
N ALA A 86 6.25 -13.89 -5.65
CA ALA A 86 7.08 -12.72 -5.46
C ALA A 86 7.80 -12.42 -6.78
N ASN A 87 7.76 -11.16 -7.20
CA ASN A 87 8.49 -10.64 -8.34
C ASN A 87 9.32 -9.45 -7.87
N VAL A 88 10.55 -9.35 -8.38
CA VAL A 88 11.41 -8.19 -8.12
C VAL A 88 11.80 -7.61 -9.46
N PHE A 89 11.54 -6.32 -9.64
CA PHE A 89 11.95 -5.59 -10.83
C PHE A 89 12.68 -4.31 -10.45
N LEU A 90 13.54 -3.84 -11.34
CA LEU A 90 14.32 -2.63 -11.17
C LEU A 90 14.01 -1.70 -12.33
N ASP A 91 13.58 -0.49 -12.02
CA ASP A 91 13.38 0.57 -13.01
C ASP A 91 14.06 1.87 -12.58
N SER A 92 13.73 2.99 -13.25
CA SER A 92 14.30 4.31 -12.95
C SER A 92 13.89 4.90 -11.60
N SER A 93 12.79 4.42 -11.01
CA SER A 93 12.26 4.86 -9.72
C SER A 93 12.79 4.03 -8.54
N GLY A 94 13.27 2.80 -8.81
CA GLY A 94 14.03 2.03 -7.84
C GLY A 94 13.83 0.53 -8.00
N LYS A 95 14.08 -0.20 -6.90
CA LYS A 95 13.83 -1.64 -6.81
C LYS A 95 12.43 -1.88 -6.26
N HIS A 96 11.59 -2.49 -7.08
CA HIS A 96 10.21 -2.83 -6.78
C HIS A 96 10.14 -4.30 -6.37
N ASN A 97 9.55 -4.54 -5.21
CA ASN A 97 9.30 -5.87 -4.70
C ASN A 97 7.78 -6.07 -4.66
N LYS A 98 7.28 -6.90 -5.57
CA LYS A 98 5.86 -7.18 -5.75
C LYS A 98 5.52 -8.56 -5.18
N PHE A 99 4.59 -8.60 -4.25
CA PHE A 99 4.16 -9.81 -3.55
C PHE A 99 2.66 -10.05 -3.79
N SER A 100 2.31 -11.23 -4.28
CA SER A 100 0.93 -11.72 -4.30
C SER A 100 0.66 -12.42 -2.98
N ILE A 101 -0.27 -11.88 -2.20
CA ILE A 101 -0.64 -12.38 -0.87
C ILE A 101 -2.07 -12.93 -0.83
N THR A 102 -2.26 -13.93 0.02
CA THR A 102 -3.55 -14.57 0.32
C THR A 102 -3.67 -14.79 1.83
N LYS A 103 -4.89 -14.98 2.34
CA LYS A 103 -5.11 -15.37 3.73
C LYS A 103 -4.63 -16.82 3.94
N ALA A 104 -3.86 -17.08 5.00
CA ALA A 104 -3.29 -18.40 5.25
C ALA A 104 -4.33 -19.45 5.64
N ASP A 105 -5.44 -19.04 6.25
CA ASP A 105 -6.51 -19.92 6.74
C ASP A 105 -7.39 -20.48 5.60
N THR A 106 -7.72 -19.63 4.64
CA THR A 106 -8.71 -19.87 3.59
C THR A 106 -8.08 -19.97 2.21
N GLY A 107 -6.85 -19.48 2.02
CA GLY A 107 -6.20 -19.34 0.73
C GLY A 107 -6.84 -18.30 -0.19
N ARG A 108 -7.77 -17.50 0.34
CA ARG A 108 -8.52 -16.48 -0.44
C ARG A 108 -7.82 -15.13 -0.43
N LYS A 109 -8.26 -14.27 -1.33
CA LYS A 109 -7.86 -12.87 -1.41
C LYS A 109 -8.14 -12.10 -0.11
N VAL A 110 -7.31 -11.09 0.15
CA VAL A 110 -7.48 -10.19 1.30
C VAL A 110 -8.38 -9.02 0.87
N GLU A 111 -9.59 -9.01 1.41
CA GLU A 111 -10.62 -7.98 1.11
C GLU A 111 -10.99 -7.15 2.35
N ASP A 112 -10.59 -7.60 3.54
CA ASP A 112 -10.91 -6.91 4.78
C ASP A 112 -10.08 -5.62 4.91
N PRO A 113 -10.71 -4.43 4.94
CA PRO A 113 -9.99 -3.16 4.99
C PRO A 113 -9.12 -3.02 6.24
N GLU A 114 -9.53 -3.58 7.37
CA GLU A 114 -8.72 -3.52 8.60
C GLU A 114 -7.42 -4.32 8.43
N LEU A 115 -7.50 -5.49 7.80
CA LEU A 115 -6.34 -6.33 7.53
C LEU A 115 -5.43 -5.71 6.45
N LEU A 116 -5.99 -5.11 5.40
CA LEU A 116 -5.23 -4.37 4.38
C LEU A 116 -4.45 -3.21 4.99
N GLU A 117 -5.08 -2.46 5.89
CA GLU A 117 -4.41 -1.38 6.61
C GLU A 117 -3.30 -1.92 7.53
N GLN A 118 -3.55 -3.01 8.25
CA GLN A 118 -2.51 -3.66 9.07
C GLN A 118 -1.30 -4.11 8.24
N ILE A 119 -1.54 -4.67 7.05
CA ILE A 119 -0.47 -5.05 6.11
C ILE A 119 0.34 -3.81 5.73
N ARG A 120 -0.33 -2.73 5.33
CA ARG A 120 0.29 -1.46 4.94
C ARG A 120 1.19 -0.91 6.04
N LEU A 121 0.65 -0.79 7.25
CA LEU A 121 1.36 -0.23 8.41
C LEU A 121 2.54 -1.11 8.84
N THR A 122 2.38 -2.43 8.79
CA THR A 122 3.44 -3.39 9.11
C THR A 122 4.62 -3.24 8.16
N ILE A 123 4.34 -3.12 6.85
CA ILE A 123 5.36 -2.90 5.83
C ILE A 123 6.07 -1.57 6.08
N ILE A 124 5.31 -0.48 6.25
CA ILE A 124 5.88 0.85 6.48
C ILE A 124 6.77 0.88 7.74
N ASN A 125 6.34 0.25 8.82
CA ASN A 125 7.12 0.16 10.05
C ASN A 125 8.45 -0.58 9.82
N ASN A 126 8.42 -1.71 9.11
CA ASN A 126 9.65 -2.43 8.74
C ASN A 126 10.56 -1.56 7.87
N LEU A 127 10.02 -0.87 6.87
CA LEU A 127 10.81 0.04 6.01
C LEU A 127 11.53 1.11 6.82
N ILE A 128 10.83 1.76 7.76
CA ILE A 128 11.39 2.80 8.63
C ILE A 128 12.46 2.23 9.57
N GLN A 129 12.32 0.99 10.05
CA GLN A 129 13.34 0.34 10.89
C GLN A 129 14.67 0.15 10.15
N TYR A 130 14.64 -0.27 8.88
CA TYR A 130 15.87 -0.44 8.10
C TYR A 130 16.39 0.88 7.55
N HIS A 131 15.53 1.86 7.29
CA HIS A 131 15.91 3.15 6.71
C HIS A 131 15.29 4.32 7.48
N PRO A 132 15.83 4.63 8.67
CA PRO A 132 15.32 5.73 9.48
C PRO A 132 15.46 7.09 8.78
N GLU A 133 16.37 7.23 7.81
CA GLU A 133 16.52 8.43 6.99
C GLU A 133 15.22 8.79 6.22
N SER A 134 14.50 7.78 5.75
CA SER A 134 13.27 7.93 4.95
C SER A 134 12.04 8.21 5.78
N SER A 135 12.11 8.13 7.12
CA SER A 135 10.99 8.52 7.98
C SER A 135 10.62 9.99 7.77
N SER A 136 11.61 10.85 7.51
CA SER A 136 11.37 12.27 7.24
C SER A 136 10.64 12.56 5.91
N GLN A 137 10.53 11.57 5.03
CA GLN A 137 9.84 11.68 3.73
C GLN A 137 8.43 11.08 3.75
N LEU A 138 8.05 10.39 4.82
CA LEU A 138 6.74 9.74 4.97
C LEU A 138 5.87 10.48 5.98
N ALA A 139 4.56 10.61 5.70
CA ALA A 139 3.62 11.10 6.71
C ALA A 139 3.64 10.20 7.96
N MET A 140 3.81 8.89 7.75
CA MET A 140 3.98 7.87 8.78
C MET A 140 5.25 8.01 9.61
N GLY A 141 6.24 8.78 9.17
CA GLY A 141 7.42 9.07 9.97
C GLY A 141 7.09 9.78 11.28
N ALA A 142 5.98 10.52 11.36
CA ALA A 142 5.50 11.09 12.61
C ALA A 142 4.99 10.02 13.61
N ALA A 143 4.43 8.92 13.11
CA ALA A 143 3.84 7.87 13.92
C ALA A 143 4.83 6.74 14.26
N PHE A 144 5.74 6.40 13.34
CA PHE A 144 6.64 5.25 13.43
C PHE A 144 8.13 5.61 13.35
N GLY A 145 8.46 6.85 12.97
CA GLY A 145 9.83 7.30 12.77
C GLY A 145 10.46 7.96 13.98
N LEU A 146 11.80 7.96 14.01
CA LEU A 146 12.58 8.75 14.96
C LEU A 146 12.62 10.24 14.58
N LEU A 147 12.43 10.55 13.29
CA LEU A 147 12.40 11.89 12.74
C LEU A 147 11.05 12.14 12.05
N PRO A 148 10.22 13.08 12.54
CA PRO A 148 9.00 13.45 11.86
C PRO A 148 9.31 14.16 10.53
N PRO A 149 8.41 14.11 9.54
CA PRO A 149 8.56 14.84 8.29
C PRO A 149 8.69 16.36 8.55
N LYS A 150 9.61 16.99 7.82
CA LYS A 150 9.94 18.41 7.98
C LYS A 150 8.85 19.34 7.45
N GLU A 151 8.06 18.85 6.49
CA GLU A 151 6.96 19.56 5.88
C GLU A 151 5.64 18.96 6.37
N GLN A 152 4.70 19.84 6.76
CA GLN A 152 3.34 19.43 7.07
C GLN A 152 2.47 19.70 5.84
N VAL A 153 1.78 18.68 5.36
CA VAL A 153 0.79 18.84 4.31
C VAL A 153 -0.47 19.49 4.89
N ASP A 154 -0.92 20.55 4.23
CA ASP A 154 -2.25 21.09 4.46
C ASP A 154 -3.28 20.16 3.79
N VAL A 155 -4.06 19.49 4.63
CA VAL A 155 -5.03 18.47 4.20
C VAL A 155 -6.12 19.09 3.34
N ASP A 156 -6.49 20.35 3.60
CA ASP A 156 -7.55 21.05 2.86
C ASP A 156 -7.10 21.36 1.41
N ILE A 157 -5.80 21.58 1.20
CA ILE A 157 -5.21 21.83 -0.12
C ILE A 157 -4.89 20.52 -0.84
N ALA A 158 -4.42 19.51 -0.12
CA ALA A 158 -4.05 18.22 -0.71
C ALA A 158 -5.25 17.37 -1.13
N THR A 159 -6.43 17.58 -0.51
CA THR A 159 -7.58 16.69 -0.73
C THR A 159 -8.27 16.92 -2.07
N HIS A 160 -8.01 16.03 -3.02
CA HIS A 160 -8.66 15.98 -4.33
C HIS A 160 -9.54 14.73 -4.43
N ILE A 161 -10.82 14.92 -4.69
CA ILE A 161 -11.79 13.82 -4.82
C ILE A 161 -12.50 13.95 -6.16
N ASN A 162 -12.51 12.87 -6.93
CA ASN A 162 -13.18 12.78 -8.22
C ASN A 162 -13.97 11.46 -8.30
N VAL A 163 -15.16 11.52 -8.86
CA VAL A 163 -15.93 10.33 -9.22
C VAL A 163 -16.18 10.35 -10.72
N SER A 164 -15.73 9.31 -11.39
CA SER A 164 -15.86 9.15 -12.84
C SER A 164 -16.57 7.84 -13.20
N ALA A 165 -17.03 7.73 -14.44
CA ALA A 165 -17.70 6.52 -14.90
C ALA A 165 -16.69 5.40 -15.14
N ASP A 166 -17.01 4.19 -14.70
CA ASP A 166 -16.17 3.01 -14.87
C ASP A 166 -17.04 1.83 -15.32
N GLY A 167 -17.43 1.85 -16.58
CA GLY A 167 -18.36 0.87 -17.13
C GLY A 167 -19.83 1.12 -16.73
N PRO A 168 -20.73 0.19 -17.09
CA PRO A 168 -22.17 0.40 -16.95
C PRO A 168 -22.69 0.25 -15.51
N ASN A 169 -22.02 -0.56 -14.69
CA ASN A 169 -22.53 -1.02 -13.40
C ASN A 169 -21.77 -0.45 -12.19
N ARG A 170 -20.72 0.34 -12.41
CA ARG A 170 -19.88 0.87 -11.34
C ARG A 170 -19.30 2.24 -11.71
N SER A 171 -18.67 2.88 -10.75
CA SER A 171 -18.02 4.18 -10.86
C SER A 171 -16.64 4.10 -10.23
N LEU A 172 -15.71 4.91 -10.71
CA LEU A 172 -14.37 4.99 -10.16
C LEU A 172 -14.27 6.23 -9.26
N LEU A 173 -14.07 5.99 -7.97
CA LEU A 173 -13.75 7.01 -6.98
C LEU A 173 -12.23 7.15 -6.89
N TYR A 174 -11.72 8.33 -7.20
CA TYR A 174 -10.33 8.71 -6.97
C TYR A 174 -10.26 9.68 -5.79
N VAL A 175 -9.40 9.39 -4.81
CA VAL A 175 -9.14 10.23 -3.65
C VAL A 175 -7.64 10.42 -3.51
N GLU A 176 -7.19 11.66 -3.47
CA GLU A 176 -5.82 12.02 -3.10
C GLU A 176 -5.92 12.90 -1.86
N THR A 177 -5.18 12.58 -0.80
CA THR A 177 -5.22 13.33 0.46
C THR A 177 -3.93 13.13 1.26
N ALA A 178 -3.77 13.84 2.38
CA ALA A 178 -2.65 13.64 3.28
C ALA A 178 -2.73 12.25 3.92
N ASP A 179 -1.63 11.50 3.88
CA ASP A 179 -1.63 10.14 4.41
C ASP A 179 -1.59 10.15 5.95
N ARG A 180 -2.27 9.18 6.55
CA ARG A 180 -2.26 8.93 8.01
C ARG A 180 -2.61 7.47 8.32
N PRO A 181 -2.17 6.93 9.46
CA PRO A 181 -2.62 5.62 9.92
C PRO A 181 -4.15 5.59 10.06
N GLY A 182 -4.75 4.50 9.58
CA GLY A 182 -6.21 4.30 9.57
C GLY A 182 -6.94 4.91 8.37
N LEU A 183 -6.26 5.65 7.48
CA LEU A 183 -6.90 6.36 6.37
C LEU A 183 -7.70 5.42 5.45
N LEU A 184 -7.15 4.27 5.07
CA LEU A 184 -7.84 3.31 4.21
C LEU A 184 -9.15 2.82 4.86
N VAL A 185 -9.10 2.47 6.14
CA VAL A 185 -10.27 2.03 6.90
C VAL A 185 -11.32 3.13 6.99
N ASP A 186 -10.89 4.37 7.29
CA ASP A 186 -11.78 5.53 7.35
C ASP A 186 -12.48 5.77 6.01
N LEU A 187 -11.75 5.72 4.89
CA LEU A 187 -12.30 5.89 3.55
C LEU A 187 -13.38 4.84 3.24
N VAL A 188 -13.04 3.55 3.42
CA VAL A 188 -13.98 2.44 3.16
C VAL A 188 -15.21 2.54 4.06
N LYS A 189 -15.02 2.91 5.33
CA LYS A 189 -16.11 3.11 6.28
C LYS A 189 -17.05 4.25 5.85
N ILE A 190 -16.51 5.41 5.45
CA ILE A 190 -17.35 6.53 4.99
C ILE A 190 -18.14 6.16 3.74
N ILE A 191 -17.54 5.44 2.79
CA ILE A 191 -18.21 4.98 1.57
C ILE A 191 -19.38 4.04 1.94
N THR A 192 -19.10 3.05 2.79
CA THR A 192 -20.09 2.05 3.22
C THR A 192 -21.20 2.65 4.11
N ASP A 193 -20.91 3.66 4.93
CA ASP A 193 -21.90 4.40 5.72
C ASP A 193 -22.92 5.16 4.84
N ILE A 194 -22.53 5.53 3.61
CA ILE A 194 -23.43 6.14 2.61
C ILE A 194 -24.20 5.06 1.81
N ASN A 195 -24.04 3.78 2.18
CA ASN A 195 -24.63 2.63 1.50
C ASN A 195 -24.16 2.49 0.05
N ILE A 196 -22.89 2.78 -0.19
CA ILE A 196 -22.19 2.53 -1.45
C ILE A 196 -21.27 1.34 -1.25
N ASP A 197 -21.32 0.39 -2.17
CA ASP A 197 -20.52 -0.82 -2.16
C ASP A 197 -19.11 -0.52 -2.70
N VAL A 198 -18.08 -1.02 -2.03
CA VAL A 198 -16.68 -1.00 -2.50
C VAL A 198 -16.36 -2.40 -3.03
N GLU A 199 -16.15 -2.53 -4.34
CA GLU A 199 -15.91 -3.81 -5.00
C GLU A 199 -14.44 -4.22 -4.96
N SER A 200 -13.55 -3.28 -5.28
CA SER A 200 -12.10 -3.44 -5.25
C SER A 200 -11.43 -2.07 -5.29
N GLY A 201 -10.11 -2.04 -5.12
CA GLY A 201 -9.37 -0.81 -5.33
C GLY A 201 -7.86 -0.97 -5.23
N GLU A 202 -7.22 0.17 -5.43
CA GLU A 202 -5.79 0.39 -5.31
C GLU A 202 -5.56 1.50 -4.29
N PHE A 203 -4.61 1.30 -3.39
CA PHE A 203 -4.22 2.28 -2.38
C PHE A 203 -2.70 2.46 -2.36
N ASP A 204 -2.28 3.66 -2.71
CA ASP A 204 -0.89 4.06 -2.88
C ASP A 204 -0.51 5.03 -1.75
N THR A 205 0.56 4.70 -1.03
CA THR A 205 1.25 5.62 -0.13
C THR A 205 2.51 6.10 -0.81
N GLU A 206 2.55 7.40 -1.12
CA GLU A 206 3.67 8.08 -1.78
C GLU A 206 4.09 9.31 -0.97
N GLY A 207 5.13 9.15 -0.16
CA GLY A 207 5.66 10.24 0.67
C GLY A 207 4.65 10.73 1.72
N LEU A 208 4.20 11.98 1.59
CA LEU A 208 3.25 12.59 2.51
C LEU A 208 1.78 12.43 2.08
N LEU A 209 1.52 11.89 0.89
CA LEU A 209 0.20 11.76 0.30
C LEU A 209 -0.19 10.30 0.13
N ALA A 210 -1.48 10.05 0.25
CA ALA A 210 -2.11 8.81 -0.16
C ALA A 210 -3.00 9.06 -1.37
N LYS A 211 -2.94 8.15 -2.34
CA LYS A 211 -3.84 8.10 -3.49
C LYS A 211 -4.61 6.80 -3.42
N ALA A 212 -5.92 6.88 -3.54
CA ALA A 212 -6.81 5.73 -3.49
C ALA A 212 -7.72 5.74 -4.71
N LYS A 213 -7.86 4.58 -5.33
CA LYS A 213 -8.81 4.30 -6.42
C LYS A 213 -9.74 3.21 -5.92
N PHE A 214 -11.03 3.49 -5.88
CA PHE A 214 -12.03 2.49 -5.51
C PHE A 214 -13.04 2.31 -6.64
N HIS A 215 -13.24 1.05 -7.00
CA HIS A 215 -14.36 0.62 -7.83
C HIS A 215 -15.59 0.55 -6.93
N VAL A 216 -16.53 1.47 -7.13
CA VAL A 216 -17.70 1.65 -6.26
C VAL A 216 -19.00 1.52 -7.04
N SER A 217 -20.01 0.92 -6.42
CA SER A 217 -21.34 0.82 -7.00
C SER A 217 -22.43 1.09 -5.96
N TYR A 218 -23.61 1.49 -6.43
CA TYR A 218 -24.78 1.65 -5.59
C TYR A 218 -25.83 0.65 -6.07
N GLN A 219 -26.08 -0.39 -5.29
CA GLN A 219 -27.02 -1.47 -5.65
C GLN A 219 -26.66 -2.12 -7.00
N GLY A 220 -25.36 -2.35 -7.23
CA GLY A 220 -24.83 -2.94 -8.48
C GLY A 220 -24.98 -2.04 -9.72
N LYS A 221 -25.12 -0.72 -9.54
CA LYS A 221 -25.18 0.27 -10.60
C LYS A 221 -24.18 1.40 -10.38
N ALA A 222 -23.82 2.07 -11.47
CA ALA A 222 -23.03 3.29 -11.41
C ALA A 222 -23.73 4.36 -10.55
N ILE A 223 -22.93 5.10 -9.79
CA ILE A 223 -23.41 6.12 -8.86
C ILE A 223 -23.97 7.31 -9.66
N ILE A 224 -25.22 7.69 -9.38
CA ILE A 224 -25.84 8.86 -10.02
C ILE A 224 -25.22 10.17 -9.54
N ARG A 225 -25.23 11.20 -10.38
CA ARG A 225 -24.58 12.50 -10.10
C ARG A 225 -24.93 13.12 -8.73
N PRO A 226 -26.20 13.11 -8.24
CA PRO A 226 -26.50 13.60 -6.90
C PRO A 226 -25.78 12.81 -5.79
N LEU A 227 -25.73 11.49 -5.90
CA LEU A 227 -25.07 10.63 -4.93
C LEU A 227 -23.54 10.77 -4.99
N GLN A 228 -22.97 11.01 -6.18
CA GLN A 228 -21.55 11.36 -6.33
C GLN A 228 -21.20 12.64 -5.56
N LEU A 229 -22.07 13.66 -5.60
CA LEU A 229 -21.87 14.90 -4.84
C LEU A 229 -21.94 14.67 -3.33
N VAL A 230 -22.88 13.84 -2.86
CA VAL A 230 -22.98 13.47 -1.45
C VAL A 230 -21.71 12.76 -1.00
N LEU A 231 -21.27 11.73 -1.74
CA LEU A 231 -20.04 11.00 -1.45
C LEU A 231 -18.83 11.93 -1.39
N ALA A 232 -18.62 12.76 -2.42
CA ALA A 232 -17.48 13.67 -2.47
C ALA A 232 -17.49 14.69 -1.33
N ASN A 233 -18.66 15.24 -0.98
CA ASN A 233 -18.77 16.21 0.11
C ASN A 233 -18.58 15.56 1.49
N SER A 234 -19.12 14.35 1.71
CA SER A 234 -18.90 13.60 2.93
C SER A 234 -17.42 13.26 3.12
N LEU A 235 -16.75 12.75 2.09
CA LEU A 235 -15.31 12.48 2.14
C LEU A 235 -14.52 13.75 2.43
N ARG A 236 -14.82 14.88 1.78
CA ARG A 236 -14.18 16.17 2.09
C ARG A 236 -14.38 16.59 3.55
N TYR A 237 -15.57 16.38 4.10
CA TYR A 237 -15.87 16.75 5.48
C TYR A 237 -15.10 15.89 6.48
N PHE A 238 -15.04 14.58 6.28
CA PHE A 238 -14.38 13.65 7.21
C PHE A 238 -12.86 13.59 7.05
N LEU A 239 -12.32 13.87 5.86
CA LEU A 239 -10.88 13.94 5.64
C LEU A 239 -10.27 15.25 6.13
N ARG A 240 -11.09 16.29 6.32
CA ARG A 240 -10.66 17.54 6.96
C ARG A 240 -10.18 17.24 8.38
N ARG A 241 -9.10 17.91 8.80
CA ARG A 241 -8.62 17.79 10.19
C ARG A 241 -9.80 18.11 11.14
N PRO A 242 -10.07 17.31 12.18
CA PRO A 242 -10.90 17.79 13.27
C PRO A 242 -10.20 19.04 13.80
N SER A 243 -10.89 20.18 13.79
CA SER A 243 -10.44 21.38 14.47
C SER A 243 -10.57 21.17 15.98
N THR A 244 -9.78 20.26 16.54
CA THR A 244 -9.68 20.09 17.99
C THR A 244 -8.46 20.86 18.47
N GLU A 245 -8.63 22.18 18.59
CA GLU A 245 -8.31 22.83 19.87
C GLU A 245 -9.42 22.46 20.88
N GLU A 246 -9.62 21.16 21.12
CA GLU A 246 -10.45 20.65 22.23
C GLU A 246 -9.52 19.98 23.24
N SER A 247 -8.60 20.77 23.77
CA SER A 247 -7.86 20.45 25.00
C SER A 247 -7.55 21.74 25.74
N SER A 248 -8.60 22.50 26.06
CA SER A 248 -8.56 23.65 26.96
C SER A 248 -9.93 23.88 27.58
N PHE A 249 -10.31 22.97 28.48
CA PHE A 249 -11.24 23.23 29.58
C PHE A 249 -10.71 22.59 30.85
#